data_AF-A0A7C7GXI6-F1
#
_entry.id   AF-A0A7C7GXI6-F1
#
_cell.length_a   1.000
_cell.length_b   1.000
_cell.length_c   1.000
_cell.angle_alpha   90.00
_cell.angle_beta   90.00
_cell.angle_gamma   90.00
#
_symmetry.space_group_name_H-M   'P 1'
#
loop_
_entity.id
_entity.type
_entity.pdbx_description
1 polymer ?
#
loop_
_entity_poly.entity_id
_entity_poly.type
_entity_poly.pdbx_seq_one_letter_code
_entity_poly.pdbx_strand_id
1 'polypeptide(L)'
;MKLVKIFITLLAIILVLLFLLQNTDVVNVNLIFAQYEDVKVAFVMIGALSVGLFVGFSIAVANILSGKSELRSLRTKNRRLSDELNDLRNVAIDEGIYDLDDGDE
;
A
#
# COMPACT_ATOMS: atom_id res chain seq x y z
N MET A 1 5.14 8.09 17.26
CA MET A 1 6.50 8.65 17.12
C MET A 1 7.38 7.64 16.39
N LYS A 2 8.22 8.05 15.42
CA LYS A 2 9.04 7.11 14.61
C LYS A 2 9.93 6.22 15.48
N LEU A 3 10.52 6.79 16.54
CA LEU A 3 11.33 6.07 17.54
C LEU A 3 10.57 4.95 18.26
N VAL A 4 9.34 5.23 18.72
CA VAL A 4 8.50 4.23 19.41
C VAL A 4 8.20 3.04 18.48
N LYS A 5 7.94 3.29 17.19
CA LYS A 5 7.72 2.20 16.22
C LYS A 5 8.96 1.32 16.08
N ILE A 6 10.14 1.93 15.92
CA ILE A 6 11.41 1.19 15.81
C ILE A 6 11.66 0.37 17.08
N PHE A 7 11.44 0.96 18.27
CA PHE A 7 11.64 0.27 19.53
C PHE A 7 10.72 -0.95 19.69
N ILE A 8 9.43 -0.81 19.35
CA ILE A 8 8.48 -1.93 19.38
C ILE A 8 8.90 -3.02 18.38
N THR A 9 9.33 -2.65 17.17
CA THR A 9 9.82 -3.61 16.18
C THR A 9 11.05 -4.36 16.68
N LEU A 10 11.98 -3.67 17.35
CA LEU A 10 13.17 -4.30 17.90
C LEU A 10 12.83 -5.27 19.03
N LEU A 11 11.91 -4.90 19.92
CA LEU A 11 11.41 -5.79 20.98
C LEU A 11 10.74 -7.04 20.39
N ALA A 12 9.96 -6.88 19.32
CA ALA A 12 9.33 -7.99 18.61
C ALA A 12 10.37 -8.92 17.98
N ILE A 13 11.45 -8.39 17.37
CA ILE A 13 12.54 -9.19 16.83
C ILE A 13 13.22 -10.00 17.93
N ILE A 14 13.52 -9.39 19.09
CA ILE A 14 14.11 -10.09 20.23
C ILE A 14 13.20 -11.23 20.69
N LEU A 15 11.89 -10.98 20.79
CA LEU A 15 10.92 -12.00 21.18
C LEU A 15 10.92 -13.18 20.21
N VAL A 16 10.91 -12.90 18.90
CA VAL A 16 11.01 -13.96 17.87
C VAL A 16 12.31 -14.74 18.01
N LEU A 17 13.44 -14.08 18.23
CA LEU A 17 14.73 -14.77 18.42
C LEU A 17 14.72 -15.67 19.65
N LEU A 18 14.21 -15.18 20.79
CA LEU A 18 14.07 -15.98 22.01
C LEU A 18 13.17 -17.21 21.77
N PHE A 19 12.06 -17.01 21.07
CA PHE A 19 11.17 -18.10 20.69
C PHE A 19 11.86 -19.14 19.80
N LEU A 20 12.66 -18.72 18.81
CA LEU A 20 13.41 -19.64 17.95
C LEU A 20 14.49 -20.41 18.72
N LEU A 21 15.22 -19.74 19.62
CA LEU A 21 16.27 -20.38 20.42
C LEU A 21 15.71 -21.45 21.36
N GLN A 22 14.51 -21.23 21.90
CA GLN A 22 13.85 -22.19 22.78
C GLN A 22 13.34 -23.44 22.04
N ASN A 23 13.17 -23.37 20.72
CA ASN A 23 12.54 -24.43 19.92
C ASN A 23 13.55 -25.00 18.91
N THR A 24 14.61 -25.63 19.42
CA THR A 24 15.69 -26.21 18.60
C THR A 24 15.68 -27.73 18.53
N ASP A 25 14.67 -28.36 19.12
CA ASP A 25 14.45 -29.80 19.06
C ASP A 25 14.36 -30.30 17.61
N VAL A 26 14.77 -31.54 17.40
CA VAL A 26 14.74 -32.20 16.08
C VAL A 26 13.41 -32.93 15.91
N VAL A 27 12.80 -32.76 14.73
CA VAL A 27 11.52 -33.37 14.38
C VAL A 27 11.52 -33.82 12.92
N ASN A 28 10.67 -34.81 12.63
CA ASN A 28 10.38 -35.23 11.27
C ASN A 28 9.18 -34.43 10.75
N VAL A 29 9.34 -33.82 9.58
CA VAL A 29 8.36 -32.94 8.96
C VAL A 29 7.80 -33.62 7.72
N ASN A 30 6.49 -33.85 7.72
CA ASN A 30 5.77 -34.39 6.58
C ASN A 30 4.89 -33.29 5.95
N LEU A 31 5.35 -32.71 4.85
CA LEU A 31 4.58 -31.77 4.03
C LEU A 31 3.82 -32.52 2.93
N ILE A 32 2.86 -31.83 2.32
CA ILE A 32 1.99 -32.39 1.27
C ILE A 32 2.79 -33.01 0.10
N PHE A 33 3.94 -32.43 -0.24
CA PHE A 33 4.76 -32.87 -1.38
C PHE A 33 6.21 -33.21 -1.02
N ALA A 34 6.60 -33.10 0.25
CA ALA A 34 7.99 -33.26 0.67
C ALA A 34 8.08 -33.75 2.11
N GLN A 35 9.05 -34.61 2.39
CA GLN A 35 9.34 -35.10 3.74
C GLN A 35 10.78 -34.76 4.09
N TYR A 36 10.97 -34.34 5.34
CA TYR A 36 12.29 -34.01 5.88
C TYR A 36 12.44 -34.66 7.24
N GLU A 37 13.56 -35.33 7.46
CA GLU A 37 13.88 -36.01 8.72
C GLU A 37 14.93 -35.21 9.51
N ASP A 38 14.91 -35.35 10.84
CA ASP A 38 15.87 -34.76 11.77
C ASP A 38 16.09 -33.25 11.60
N VAL A 39 15.01 -32.50 11.28
CA VAL A 39 15.07 -31.05 11.09
C VAL A 39 14.80 -30.34 12.42
N LYS A 40 15.62 -29.34 12.74
CA LYS A 40 15.35 -28.48 13.91
C LYS A 40 14.06 -27.69 13.70
N VAL A 41 13.16 -27.70 14.68
CA VAL A 41 11.89 -26.95 14.66
C VAL A 41 12.12 -25.47 14.31
N ALA A 42 13.19 -24.86 14.83
CA ALA A 42 13.59 -23.50 14.49
C ALA A 42 13.66 -23.22 12.98
N PHE A 43 14.18 -24.14 12.17
CA PHE A 43 14.26 -23.95 10.71
C PHE A 43 12.88 -23.99 10.05
N VAL A 44 12.01 -24.89 10.51
CA VAL A 44 10.63 -25.00 10.01
C VAL A 44 9.87 -23.71 10.31
N MET A 45 10.01 -23.19 11.52
CA MET A 45 9.38 -21.94 11.94
C MET A 45 9.92 -20.74 11.17
N ILE A 46 11.24 -20.65 10.94
CA ILE A 46 11.83 -19.61 10.10
C ILE A 46 11.23 -19.68 8.70
N GLY A 47 11.16 -20.87 8.10
CA GLY A 47 10.58 -21.06 6.77
C GLY A 47 9.11 -20.59 6.71
N ALA A 48 8.29 -21.00 7.67
CA ALA A 48 6.90 -20.59 7.75
C ALA A 48 6.73 -19.07 7.94
N LEU A 49 7.53 -18.47 8.83
CA LEU A 49 7.54 -17.02 9.05
C LEU A 49 7.97 -16.26 7.79
N SER A 50 9.00 -16.74 7.09
CA SER A 50 9.48 -16.14 5.84
C SER A 50 8.41 -16.16 4.76
N VAL A 51 7.69 -17.27 4.59
CA VAL A 51 6.58 -17.37 3.63
C VAL A 51 5.47 -16.40 3.99
N GLY A 52 5.05 -16.36 5.27
CA GLY A 52 4.03 -15.42 5.73
C GLY A 52 4.43 -13.96 5.51
N LEU A 53 5.68 -13.60 5.81
CA LEU A 53 6.22 -12.26 5.59
C LEU A 53 6.27 -11.89 4.11
N PHE A 54 6.67 -12.82 3.25
CA PHE A 54 6.71 -12.60 1.80
C PHE A 54 5.31 -12.35 1.23
N VAL A 55 4.33 -13.16 1.62
CA VAL A 55 2.93 -12.99 1.21
C VAL A 55 2.37 -11.66 1.73
N GLY A 56 2.56 -11.36 3.01
CA GLY A 56 2.09 -10.12 3.63
C GLY A 56 2.70 -8.88 2.98
N PHE A 57 4.01 -8.91 2.69
CA PHE A 57 4.70 -7.83 1.98
C PHE A 57 4.16 -7.65 0.57
N SER A 58 3.95 -8.76 -0.16
CA SER A 58 3.41 -8.71 -1.53
C SER A 58 2.03 -8.06 -1.58
N ILE A 59 1.14 -8.38 -0.63
CA ILE A 59 -0.17 -7.76 -0.49
C ILE A 59 -0.04 -6.25 -0.18
N ALA A 60 0.85 -5.89 0.76
CA ALA A 60 1.08 -4.49 1.11
C ALA A 60 1.57 -3.66 -0.09
N VAL A 61 2.50 -4.20 -0.87
CA VAL A 61 3.00 -3.57 -2.10
C VAL A 61 1.87 -3.38 -3.11
N ALA A 62 1.09 -4.43 -3.38
CA ALA A 62 -0.05 -4.36 -4.29
C ALA A 62 -1.04 -3.26 -3.88
N ASN A 63 -1.37 -3.17 -2.59
CA ASN A 63 -2.27 -2.15 -2.05
C ASN A 63 -1.71 -0.73 -2.22
N ILE A 64 -0.42 -0.53 -1.97
CA ILE A 64 0.23 0.79 -2.13
C ILE A 64 0.23 1.22 -3.60
N LEU A 65 0.50 0.29 -4.53
CA LEU A 65 0.49 0.57 -5.97
C LEU A 65 -0.91 0.92 -6.47
N SER A 66 -1.92 0.13 -6.11
CA SER A 66 -3.33 0.39 -6.45
C SER A 66 -3.79 1.74 -5.91
N GLY A 67 -3.47 2.05 -4.64
CA GLY A 67 -3.83 3.34 -4.04
C GLY A 67 -3.18 4.54 -4.74
N LYS A 68 -1.92 4.42 -5.19
CA LYS A 68 -1.26 5.48 -5.99
C LYS A 68 -1.93 5.70 -7.35
N SER A 69 -2.32 4.61 -8.02
CA SER A 69 -3.02 4.66 -9.30
C SER A 69 -4.38 5.35 -9.15
N GLU A 70 -5.13 4.98 -8.13
CA GLU A 70 -6.42 5.55 -7.82
C GLU A 70 -6.31 7.04 -7.49
N LEU A 71 -5.36 7.43 -6.63
CA LEU A 71 -5.07 8.85 -6.32
C LEU A 71 -4.77 9.68 -7.57
N ARG A 72 -3.98 9.14 -8.51
CA ARG A 72 -3.70 9.83 -9.78
C ARG A 72 -4.96 9.99 -10.62
N SER A 73 -5.80 8.96 -10.67
CA SER A 73 -7.07 9.01 -11.41
C SER A 73 -8.03 10.05 -10.82
N LEU A 74 -8.18 10.08 -9.48
CA LEU A 74 -9.03 11.03 -8.78
C LEU A 74 -8.54 12.46 -8.99
N ARG A 75 -7.22 12.69 -8.89
CA ARG A 75 -6.63 14.02 -9.14
C ARG A 75 -6.88 14.51 -10.56
N THR A 76 -6.81 13.61 -11.55
CA THR A 76 -7.07 13.95 -12.96
C THR A 76 -8.54 14.27 -13.18
N LYS A 77 -9.46 13.45 -12.63
CA LYS A 77 -10.91 13.70 -12.71
C LYS A 77 -11.29 15.01 -12.03
N ASN A 78 -10.75 15.27 -10.84
CA ASN A 78 -10.99 16.49 -10.08
C ASN A 78 -10.56 17.74 -10.87
N ARG A 79 -9.35 17.71 -11.47
CA ARG A 79 -8.88 18.79 -12.34
C ARG A 79 -9.79 19.03 -13.54
N ARG A 80 -10.20 17.96 -14.25
CA ARG A 80 -11.12 18.08 -15.39
C ARG A 80 -12.46 18.70 -15.00
N LEU A 81 -13.06 18.25 -13.90
CA LEU A 81 -14.29 18.84 -13.39
C LEU A 81 -14.12 20.31 -12.99
N SER A 82 -12.97 20.68 -12.41
CA SER A 82 -12.66 22.08 -12.11
C SER A 82 -12.51 22.93 -13.37
N ASP A 83 -11.88 22.39 -14.41
CA ASP A 83 -11.72 23.06 -15.70
C ASP A 83 -13.10 23.22 -16.38
N GLU A 84 -13.92 22.16 -16.45
CA GLU A 84 -15.29 22.21 -16.98
C GLU A 84 -16.20 23.20 -16.24
N LEU A 85 -16.12 23.22 -14.90
CA LEU A 85 -16.87 24.18 -14.09
C LEU A 85 -16.43 25.62 -14.38
N ASN A 86 -15.12 25.85 -14.55
CA ASN A 86 -14.57 27.15 -14.85
C ASN A 86 -14.97 27.61 -16.25
N ASP A 87 -14.97 26.70 -17.23
CA ASP A 87 -15.42 26.97 -18.60
C ASP A 87 -16.91 27.31 -18.62
N LEU A 88 -17.76 26.55 -17.90
CA LEU A 88 -19.18 26.90 -17.74
C LEU A 88 -19.38 28.27 -17.10
N ARG A 89 -18.57 28.62 -16.09
CA ARG A 89 -18.63 29.94 -15.45
C ARG A 89 -18.19 31.06 -16.40
N ASN A 90 -17.25 30.78 -17.30
CA ASN A 90 -16.71 31.77 -18.23
C ASN A 90 -17.62 31.96 -19.46
N VAL A 91 -18.26 30.89 -19.95
CA VAL A 91 -19.26 30.95 -21.03
C VAL A 91 -20.47 31.79 -20.62
N ALA A 92 -20.93 31.69 -19.37
CA ALA A 92 -22.03 32.52 -18.86
C ALA A 92 -21.69 34.03 -18.71
N ILE A 93 -20.40 34.41 -18.80
CA ILE A 93 -19.96 35.81 -18.71
C ILE A 93 -19.69 36.40 -20.11
N ASP A 94 -19.32 35.58 -21.09
CA ASP A 94 -19.01 36.01 -22.46
C ASP A 94 -20.27 36.30 -23.30
N GLU A 95 -21.42 35.69 -22.97
CA GLU A 95 -22.72 35.94 -23.63
C GLU A 95 -23.39 37.27 -23.21
N GLY A 96 -22.76 38.09 -22.35
CA GLY A 96 -23.33 39.34 -21.84
C GLY A 96 -22.51 40.61 -22.10
N ILE A 97 -21.41 40.54 -22.87
CA ILE A 97 -20.47 41.67 -23.08
C ILE A 97 -20.30 42.03 -24.57
N TYR A 98 -21.19 41.58 -25.46
CA TYR A 98 -21.31 42.13 -26.81
C TYR A 98 -22.78 42.28 -27.14
N ASP A 99 -23.27 43.51 -26.99
CA ASP A 99 -24.41 44.12 -27.70
C ASP A 99 -24.83 45.41 -26.96
N LEU A 100 -23.96 46.43 -26.94
CA LEU A 100 -24.30 47.84 -26.68
C LEU A 100 -23.08 48.72 -27.04
N ASP A 101 -22.51 48.59 -28.24
CA ASP A 101 -21.67 49.66 -28.79
C ASP A 101 -21.66 49.61 -30.32
N ASP A 102 -22.81 49.94 -30.89
CA ASP A 102 -22.96 50.19 -32.31
C ASP A 102 -24.07 51.22 -32.54
N GLY A 103 -23.62 52.48 -32.53
CA GLY A 103 -24.00 53.52 -33.48
C GLY A 103 -25.41 54.12 -33.38
N ASP A 104 -25.48 55.42 -33.09
CA ASP A 104 -25.95 56.40 -34.09
C ASP A 104 -25.76 57.84 -33.55
N GLU A 105 -25.13 58.66 -34.41
CA GLU A 105 -24.99 60.13 -34.51
C GLU A 105 -25.15 61.06 -33.28
#